data_AF-A0A8T5VA87-F1
#
_entry.id   AF-A0A8T5VA87-F1
#
_cell.length_a   1.000
_cell.length_b   1.000
_cell.length_c   1.000
_cell.angle_alpha   90.00
_cell.angle_beta   90.00
_cell.angle_gamma   90.00
#
_symmetry.space_group_name_H-M   'P 1'
#
loop_
_entity.id
_entity.type
_entity.pdbx_description
1 polymer ?
#
loop_
_entity_poly.entity_id
_entity_poly.type
_entity_poly.pdbx_seq_one_letter_code
_entity_poly.pdbx_strand_id
1 'polypeptide(L)'
;MLFDPLLPMRCPAQGIRAILVLLALVLSAAPAMAQVNWRMTTEYPQNNISGIGLTSFADRVAARTNGFVTVASPSYSSEGA
;
A
#
# COMPACT_ATOMS: atom_id res chain seq x y z
N MET A 1 -34.60 -25.39 -5.02
CA MET A 1 -33.25 -25.98 -4.95
C MET A 1 -32.52 -25.26 -3.84
N LEU A 2 -32.55 -25.85 -2.65
CA LEU A 2 -32.08 -25.25 -1.40
C LEU A 2 -30.60 -25.63 -1.24
N PHE A 3 -29.70 -24.65 -1.22
CA PHE A 3 -28.31 -24.88 -0.81
C PHE A 3 -28.32 -25.17 0.69
N ASP A 4 -28.02 -26.42 1.06
CA ASP A 4 -27.78 -26.85 2.43
C ASP A 4 -26.27 -26.85 2.69
N PRO A 5 -25.68 -25.86 3.41
CA PRO A 5 -24.25 -25.81 3.66
C PRO A 5 -23.85 -26.59 4.93
N LEU A 6 -24.74 -27.41 5.50
CA LEU A 6 -24.49 -28.04 6.79
C LEU A 6 -23.83 -29.43 6.66
N LEU A 7 -22.50 -29.37 6.56
CA LEU A 7 -21.48 -30.21 7.22
C LEU A 7 -21.49 -31.73 6.96
N PRO A 8 -20.45 -32.29 6.30
CA PRO A 8 -20.01 -33.64 6.63
C PRO A 8 -19.10 -33.56 7.86
N MET A 9 -19.49 -34.26 8.92
CA MET A 9 -18.63 -34.59 10.05
C MET A 9 -17.26 -35.09 9.56
N ARG A 10 -16.21 -34.32 9.81
CA ARG A 10 -14.85 -34.83 9.93
C ARG A 10 -14.20 -34.10 11.09
N CYS A 11 -13.58 -34.88 11.98
CA CYS A 11 -12.94 -34.55 13.26
C CYS A 11 -12.66 -33.05 13.54
N PRO A 12 -12.75 -32.58 14.80
CA PRO A 12 -12.50 -31.17 15.15
C PRO A 12 -11.15 -30.63 14.62
N ALA A 13 -10.15 -31.50 14.48
CA ALA A 13 -8.86 -31.21 13.85
C ALA A 13 -8.96 -30.71 12.39
N GLN A 14 -9.95 -31.14 11.61
CA GLN A 14 -10.13 -30.70 10.22
C GLN A 14 -10.70 -29.29 10.12
N GLY A 15 -11.62 -28.92 11.02
CA GLY A 15 -12.13 -27.55 11.13
C GLY A 15 -11.01 -26.57 11.50
N ILE A 16 -10.18 -26.95 12.48
CA ILE A 16 -9.01 -26.16 12.89
C ILE A 16 -8.02 -25.98 11.73
N ARG A 17 -7.72 -27.05 10.99
CA ARG A 17 -6.83 -26.97 9.81
C ARG A 17 -7.37 -26.03 8.74
N ALA A 18 -8.66 -26.09 8.43
CA ALA A 18 -9.28 -25.20 7.45
C ALA A 18 -9.18 -23.72 7.88
N ILE A 19 -9.42 -23.43 9.16
CA ILE A 19 -9.28 -22.08 9.73
C ILE A 19 -7.83 -21.61 9.64
N LEU A 20 -6.86 -22.48 9.97
CA LEU A 20 -5.44 -22.14 9.89
C LEU A 20 -4.97 -21.88 8.46
N VAL A 21 -5.45 -22.66 7.48
CA VAL A 21 -5.12 -22.44 6.06
C VAL A 21 -5.75 -21.14 5.56
N LEU A 22 -7.01 -20.86 5.93
CA LEU A 22 -7.67 -19.61 5.57
C LEU A 22 -6.95 -18.40 6.20
N LEU A 23 -6.55 -18.51 7.47
CA LEU A 23 -5.79 -17.49 8.17
C LEU A 23 -4.41 -17.28 7.52
N ALA A 24 -3.69 -18.36 7.22
CA ALA A 24 -2.40 -18.29 6.52
C ALA A 24 -2.53 -17.65 5.13
N LEU A 25 -3.62 -17.91 4.40
CA LEU A 25 -3.89 -17.28 3.11
C LEU A 25 -4.18 -15.78 3.24
N VAL A 26 -4.97 -15.38 4.25
CA VAL A 26 -5.23 -13.96 4.56
C VAL A 26 -3.95 -13.24 4.99
N LEU A 27 -3.12 -13.87 5.81
CA LEU A 27 -1.83 -13.32 6.25
C LEU A 27 -0.81 -13.26 5.10
N SER A 28 -0.84 -14.22 4.17
CA SER A 28 0.03 -14.21 2.98
C SER A 28 -0.38 -13.16 1.95
N ALA A 29 -1.63 -12.69 1.99
CA ALA A 29 -2.13 -11.66 1.10
C ALA A 29 -1.77 -10.23 1.55
N ALA A 30 -1.11 -10.07 2.70
CA ALA A 30 -0.58 -8.80 3.14
C ALA A 30 0.93 -8.73 2.84
N PRO A 31 1.36 -7.99 1.80
CA PRO A 31 2.60 -7.26 1.94
C PRO A 31 2.42 -6.40 3.18
N ALA A 32 3.23 -6.61 4.22
CA ALA A 32 3.24 -5.75 5.39
C ALA A 32 3.22 -4.30 4.90
N MET A 33 2.09 -3.62 5.14
CA MET A 33 1.78 -2.29 4.61
C MET A 33 2.58 -1.23 5.38
N ALA A 34 3.90 -1.33 5.37
CA ALA A 34 4.75 -0.21 5.73
C ALA A 34 4.83 0.67 4.48
N GLN A 35 3.91 1.63 4.36
CA GLN A 35 4.00 2.66 3.33
C GLN A 35 5.33 3.40 3.51
N VAL A 36 6.21 3.28 2.52
CA VAL A 36 7.50 3.95 2.52
C VAL A 36 7.28 5.39 2.04
N ASN A 37 7.67 6.36 2.85
CA ASN A 37 7.64 7.77 2.49
C ASN A 37 9.06 8.27 2.20
N TRP A 38 9.32 8.65 0.95
CA TRP A 38 10.55 9.28 0.52
C TRP A 38 10.41 10.79 0.60
N ARG A 39 11.40 11.46 1.21
CA ARG A 39 11.49 12.92 1.17
C ARG A 39 12.51 13.32 0.12
N MET A 40 12.05 14.05 -0.88
CA MET A 40 12.94 14.69 -1.86
C MET A 40 12.88 16.20 -1.68
N THR A 41 14.05 16.81 -1.59
CA THR A 41 14.20 18.26 -1.49
C THR A 41 14.41 18.85 -2.87
N THR A 42 13.86 20.04 -3.09
CA THR A 42 14.15 20.88 -4.26
C THR A 42 14.20 22.34 -3.81
N GLU A 43 15.10 23.10 -4.40
CA GLU A 43 15.22 24.55 -4.23
C GLU A 43 14.21 25.35 -5.07
N TYR A 44 13.49 24.68 -5.97
CA TYR A 44 12.56 25.33 -6.90
C TYR A 44 11.10 25.17 -6.46
N PRO A 45 10.26 26.19 -6.70
CA PRO A 45 8.83 26.09 -6.46
C PRO A 45 8.18 25.06 -7.40
N GLN A 46 6.99 24.57 -7.03
CA GLN A 46 6.29 23.50 -7.76
C GLN A 46 5.90 23.89 -9.20
N ASN A 47 5.78 25.18 -9.51
CA ASN A 47 5.50 25.69 -10.84
C ASN A 47 6.74 25.80 -11.75
N ASN A 48 7.94 25.54 -11.24
CA ASN A 48 9.16 25.44 -12.03
C ASN A 48 9.25 24.05 -12.69
N ILE A 49 9.94 23.93 -13.83
CA ILE A 49 10.18 22.66 -14.53
C ILE A 49 10.70 21.57 -13.58
N SER A 50 11.64 21.89 -12.67
CA SER A 50 12.17 20.97 -11.67
C SER A 50 11.09 20.52 -10.67
N GLY A 51 10.23 21.43 -10.21
CA GLY A 51 9.10 21.15 -9.33
C GLY A 51 8.04 20.27 -9.99
N ILE A 52 7.68 20.59 -11.24
CA ILE A 52 6.76 19.80 -12.08
C ILE A 52 7.31 18.38 -12.28
N GLY A 53 8.62 18.25 -12.54
CA GLY A 53 9.30 16.97 -12.68
C GLY A 53 9.24 16.13 -11.41
N LEU A 54 9.42 16.76 -10.25
CA LEU A 54 9.36 16.08 -8.96
C LEU A 54 7.93 15.60 -8.64
N THR A 55 6.90 16.41 -8.89
CA THR A 55 5.50 15.99 -8.78
C THR A 55 5.21 14.81 -9.72
N SER A 56 5.63 14.91 -10.99
CA SER A 56 5.45 13.83 -11.97
C SER A 56 6.15 12.53 -11.57
N PHE A 57 7.32 12.64 -10.95
CA PHE A 57 8.04 11.49 -10.40
C PHE A 57 7.26 10.85 -9.23
N ALA A 58 6.80 11.66 -8.28
CA ALA A 58 6.01 11.21 -7.14
C ALA A 58 4.77 10.42 -7.58
N ASP A 59 4.01 10.95 -8.54
CA ASP A 59 2.81 10.32 -9.09
C ASP A 59 3.12 8.97 -9.74
N ARG A 60 4.21 8.90 -10.51
CA ARG A 60 4.64 7.65 -11.19
C ARG A 60 5.09 6.60 -10.19
N VAL A 61 5.78 6.99 -9.12
CA VAL A 61 6.22 6.07 -8.06
C VAL A 61 5.01 5.50 -7.32
N ALA A 62 4.07 6.36 -6.93
CA ALA A 62 2.84 5.91 -6.26
C ALA A 62 2.04 4.97 -7.15
N ALA A 63 1.84 5.32 -8.43
CA ALA A 63 1.10 4.48 -9.38
C ALA A 63 1.76 3.10 -9.59
N ARG A 64 3.09 3.05 -9.76
CA ARG A 64 3.82 1.80 -10.00
C ARG A 64 3.92 0.90 -8.78
N THR A 65 3.81 1.49 -7.60
CA THR A 65 3.89 0.76 -6.32
C THR A 65 2.54 0.58 -5.66
N ASN A 66 1.42 0.86 -6.35
CA ASN A 66 0.08 0.80 -5.75
C ASN A 66 -0.02 1.59 -4.42
N GLY A 67 0.69 2.71 -4.32
CA GLY A 67 0.75 3.54 -3.11
C GLY A 67 1.64 3.01 -2.00
N PHE A 68 2.35 1.88 -2.16
CA PHE A 68 3.31 1.40 -1.17
C PHE A 68 4.51 2.34 -0.99
N VAL A 69 4.87 3.09 -2.04
CA VAL A 69 5.88 4.14 -1.96
C VAL A 69 5.25 5.47 -2.32
N THR A 70 5.43 6.45 -1.45
CA THR A 70 5.00 7.83 -1.65
C THR A 70 6.20 8.76 -1.57
N VAL A 71 6.17 9.86 -2.31
CA VAL A 71 7.24 10.86 -2.33
C VAL A 71 6.66 12.19 -1.88
N ALA A 72 7.19 12.73 -0.79
CA ALA A 72 6.85 14.05 -0.28
C ALA A 72 7.92 15.06 -0.70
N SER A 73 7.48 16.20 -1.23
CA SER A 73 8.30 17.39 -1.43
C SER A 73 7.94 18.47 -0.40
N PRO A 74 8.91 19.23 0.14
CA PRO A 74 8.59 20.37 0.98
C PRO A 74 7.80 21.40 0.17
N SER A 75 6.76 21.98 0.77
CA SER A 75 6.13 23.19 0.25
C SER A 75 7.17 24.30 0.33
N TYR A 76 7.54 24.87 -0.81
CA TYR A 76 8.39 26.04 -0.86
C TYR A 76 7.67 27.20 -0.14
N SER A 77 7.98 27.43 1.14
CA SER A 77 7.61 28.66 1.83
C SER A 77 8.68 29.69 1.48
N SER A 78 8.28 30.80 0.88
CA SER A 78 9.17 31.92 0.55
C SER A 78 9.62 32.72 1.79
N GLU A 79 9.64 32.10 2.97
CA GLU A 79 10.11 32.70 4.22
C GLU A 79 11.59 32.38 4.42
N GLY A 80 12.44 33.24 3.89
CA GLY A 80 13.89 33.14 4.04
C GLY A 80 14.61 33.90 2.94
N ALA A 81 14.39 35.22 2.91
CA ALA A 81 15.26 36.18 2.24
C ALA A 81 16.43 36.55 3.15
#